data_AF-A0A6P9FBD4-F1
#
_entry.id   AF-A0A6P9FBD4-F1
#
_cell.length_a   1.000
_cell.length_b   1.000
_cell.length_c   1.000
_cell.angle_alpha   90.00
_cell.angle_beta   90.00
_cell.angle_gamma   90.00
#
_symmetry.space_group_name_H-M   'P 1'
#
loop_
_entity.id
_entity.type
_entity.pdbx_description
1 polymer ?
#
loop_
_entity_poly.entity_id
_entity_poly.type
_entity_poly.pdbx_seq_one_letter_code
_entity_poly.pdbx_strand_id
1 'polypeptide(L)'
;MTQLKRLDISNNAIREIPRNIGELRSLASLNACNNQISYLPPSFLCLNDLQQLNLSGNNLTVLPNGIHNLFSLKEINFDDNPLLRPPMEICKGKQLYTIAHYLQRADQRDEKILEKIFNIVANNITETNFKFLCKKLNLVISETDMSAKSTVSLNERVRQALDRWKMESNNLSLTTAALGDQLTQALTMIGAYEIMDKITALKLFTCAIKF
;
A
#
# COMPACT_ATOMS: atom_id res chain seq x y z
N MET A 1 -13.32 16.81 33.26
CA MET A 1 -12.07 16.45 32.57
C MET A 1 -12.22 15.05 32.01
N THR A 2 -12.24 14.93 30.69
CA THR A 2 -12.38 13.65 29.97
C THR A 2 -11.06 12.89 30.05
N GLN A 3 -10.98 11.91 30.95
CA GLN A 3 -9.83 10.99 31.12
C GLN A 3 -9.76 9.92 30.01
N LEU A 4 -10.36 10.19 28.85
CA LEU A 4 -10.50 9.19 27.81
C LEU A 4 -9.13 8.90 27.20
N LYS A 5 -8.60 7.70 27.45
CA LYS A 5 -7.28 7.26 26.96
C LYS A 5 -7.33 6.57 25.62
N ARG A 6 -8.46 5.96 25.27
CA ARG A 6 -8.65 5.24 24.01
C ARG A 6 -10.01 5.60 23.43
N LEU A 7 -10.02 5.92 22.14
CA LEU A 7 -11.21 6.22 21.38
C LEU A 7 -11.21 5.35 20.13
N ASP A 8 -12.24 4.53 19.96
CA ASP A 8 -12.48 3.74 18.76
C ASP A 8 -13.77 4.23 18.11
N ILE A 9 -13.64 4.71 16.88
CA ILE A 9 -14.72 5.16 16.00
C ILE A 9 -14.61 4.49 14.62
N SER A 10 -13.93 3.34 14.55
CA SER A 10 -13.70 2.61 13.30
C SER A 10 -14.98 2.06 12.67
N ASN A 11 -14.95 1.84 11.36
CA ASN A 11 -16.04 1.23 10.57
C ASN A 11 -17.35 2.02 10.63
N ASN A 12 -17.26 3.34 10.51
CA ASN A 12 -18.41 4.23 10.43
C ASN A 12 -18.39 5.01 9.10
N ALA A 13 -19.34 5.93 8.92
CA ALA A 13 -19.39 6.84 7.77
C ALA A 13 -18.96 8.27 8.16
N ILE A 14 -18.00 8.40 9.08
CA ILE A 14 -17.58 9.70 9.60
C ILE A 14 -16.78 10.42 8.51
N ARG A 15 -17.25 11.61 8.12
CA ARG A 15 -16.59 12.46 7.13
C ARG A 15 -15.63 13.47 7.73
N GLU A 16 -15.90 13.89 8.96
CA GLU A 16 -15.14 14.94 9.63
C GLU A 16 -14.97 14.60 11.12
N ILE A 17 -13.76 14.81 11.63
CA ILE A 17 -13.49 14.76 13.07
C ILE A 17 -13.89 16.12 13.68
N PRO A 18 -14.71 16.15 14.75
CA PRO A 18 -15.14 17.40 15.36
C PRO A 18 -13.97 18.19 15.95
N ARG A 19 -14.05 19.52 15.91
CA ARG A 19 -13.01 20.42 16.45
C ARG A 19 -12.74 20.18 17.95
N ASN A 20 -13.72 19.72 18.71
CA ASN A 20 -13.58 19.44 20.14
C ASN A 20 -12.73 18.20 20.44
N ILE A 21 -12.29 17.43 19.44
CA ILE A 21 -11.38 16.28 19.66
C ILE A 21 -10.13 16.68 20.45
N GLY A 22 -9.62 17.90 20.24
CA GLY A 22 -8.42 18.42 20.92
C GLY A 22 -8.60 18.64 22.43
N GLU A 23 -9.82 18.58 22.95
CA GLU A 23 -10.08 18.61 24.40
C GLU A 23 -9.70 17.30 25.08
N LEU A 24 -9.60 16.19 24.34
CA LEU A 24 -9.21 14.87 24.83
C LEU A 24 -7.69 14.78 25.03
N ARG A 25 -7.12 15.67 25.85
CA ARG A 25 -5.66 15.81 26.03
C ARG A 25 -4.97 14.53 26.53
N SER A 26 -5.69 13.67 27.26
CA SER A 26 -5.20 12.39 27.79
C SER A 26 -5.37 11.21 26.83
N LEU A 27 -5.81 11.45 25.58
CA LEU A 27 -6.03 10.41 24.58
C LEU A 27 -4.68 9.85 24.12
N ALA A 28 -4.46 8.57 24.37
CA ALA A 28 -3.25 7.85 24.02
C ALA A 28 -3.41 6.99 22.75
N SER A 29 -4.63 6.57 22.41
CA SER A 29 -4.90 5.76 21.23
C SER A 29 -6.19 6.21 20.54
N LEU A 30 -6.11 6.44 19.23
CA LEU A 30 -7.25 6.76 18.38
C LEU A 30 -7.31 5.77 17.20
N ASN A 31 -8.41 5.02 17.15
CA ASN A 31 -8.74 4.16 16.01
C ASN A 31 -9.95 4.75 15.26
N ALA A 32 -9.74 5.20 14.03
CA ALA A 32 -10.79 5.70 13.15
C ALA A 32 -10.68 5.10 11.74
N CYS A 33 -10.20 3.86 11.64
CA CYS A 33 -10.10 3.18 10.35
C CYS A 33 -11.46 2.95 9.69
N ASN A 34 -11.46 2.80 8.36
CA ASN A 34 -12.65 2.53 7.54
C ASN A 34 -13.75 3.57 7.79
N ASN A 35 -13.43 4.83 7.50
CA ASN A 35 -14.33 5.97 7.56
C ASN A 35 -14.21 6.78 6.25
N GLN A 36 -14.77 7.99 6.21
CA GLN A 36 -14.73 8.88 5.04
C GLN A 36 -13.99 10.19 5.38
N ILE A 37 -13.02 10.15 6.29
CA ILE A 37 -12.35 11.34 6.82
C ILE A 37 -11.44 11.93 5.75
N SER A 38 -11.70 13.16 5.32
CA SER A 38 -10.90 13.83 4.30
C SER A 38 -9.79 14.72 4.87
N TYR A 39 -9.96 15.21 6.10
CA TYR A 39 -8.98 16.07 6.78
C TYR A 39 -9.06 15.94 8.31
N LEU A 40 -7.96 16.29 8.98
CA LEU A 40 -7.91 16.41 10.44
C LEU A 40 -8.01 17.89 10.85
N PRO A 41 -8.83 18.25 11.86
CA PRO A 41 -8.97 19.62 12.31
C PRO A 41 -7.66 20.13 12.96
N PRO A 42 -7.38 21.44 12.95
CA PRO A 42 -6.18 22.00 13.60
C PRO A 42 -6.08 21.67 15.11
N SER A 43 -7.22 21.52 15.78
CA SER A 43 -7.27 21.12 17.19
C SER A 43 -6.78 19.68 17.45
N PHE A 44 -6.67 18.85 16.41
CA PHE A 44 -6.06 17.52 16.51
C PHE A 44 -4.61 17.61 17.00
N LEU A 45 -3.93 18.72 16.71
CA LEU A 45 -2.55 18.99 17.13
C LEU A 45 -2.41 19.19 18.65
N CYS A 46 -3.53 19.29 19.39
CA CYS A 46 -3.52 19.42 20.86
C CYS A 46 -3.45 18.07 21.59
N LEU A 47 -3.52 16.94 20.87
CA LEU A 47 -3.49 15.57 21.42
C LEU A 47 -2.06 15.13 21.77
N ASN A 48 -1.39 15.86 22.66
CA ASN A 48 0.04 15.68 22.94
C ASN A 48 0.41 14.29 23.45
N ASP A 49 -0.52 13.61 24.15
CA ASP A 49 -0.30 12.27 24.72
C ASP A 49 -0.58 11.13 23.73
N LEU A 50 -0.98 11.44 22.49
CA LEU A 50 -1.37 10.43 21.49
C LEU A 50 -0.16 9.60 21.06
N GLN A 51 -0.23 8.29 21.25
CA GLN A 51 0.84 7.33 20.93
C GLN A 51 0.50 6.47 19.72
N GLN A 52 -0.78 6.14 19.55
CA GLN A 52 -1.26 5.27 18.49
C GLN A 52 -2.35 5.98 17.68
N LEU A 53 -2.17 6.05 16.37
CA LEU A 53 -3.11 6.66 15.45
C LEU A 53 -3.36 5.74 14.26
N ASN A 54 -4.59 5.25 14.14
CA ASN A 54 -5.02 4.48 12.99
C ASN A 54 -6.13 5.22 12.23
N LEU A 55 -5.81 5.71 11.03
CA LEU A 55 -6.75 6.32 10.09
C LEU A 55 -6.80 5.54 8.77
N SER A 56 -6.45 4.25 8.76
CA SER A 56 -6.44 3.48 7.51
C SER A 56 -7.82 3.42 6.85
N GLY A 57 -7.90 3.40 5.52
CA GLY A 57 -9.18 3.33 4.80
C GLY A 57 -10.03 4.59 5.00
N ASN A 58 -9.44 5.75 4.75
CA ASN A 58 -10.08 7.06 4.75
C ASN A 58 -9.69 7.83 3.47
N ASN A 59 -10.15 9.08 3.34
CA ASN A 59 -9.90 9.92 2.18
C ASN A 59 -8.88 11.04 2.51
N LEU A 60 -7.88 10.78 3.35
CA LEU A 60 -6.84 11.75 3.68
C LEU A 60 -5.88 11.99 2.51
N THR A 61 -5.89 13.21 1.98
CA THR A 61 -4.95 13.68 0.94
C THR A 61 -3.73 14.38 1.52
N VAL A 62 -3.90 15.07 2.64
CA VAL A 62 -2.88 15.87 3.30
C VAL A 62 -3.04 15.74 4.82
N LEU A 63 -1.93 15.72 5.54
CA LEU A 63 -1.93 15.81 7.00
C LEU A 63 -1.80 17.28 7.45
N PRO A 64 -2.39 17.66 8.59
CA PRO A 64 -2.31 19.05 9.05
C PRO A 64 -0.86 19.48 9.27
N ASN A 65 -0.54 20.69 8.84
CA ASN A 65 0.74 21.34 9.12
C ASN A 65 0.95 21.38 10.63
N GLY A 66 1.95 20.64 11.11
CA GLY A 66 2.19 20.51 12.56
C GLY A 66 1.87 19.15 13.15
N ILE A 67 1.48 18.13 12.37
CA ILE A 67 1.32 16.74 12.87
C ILE A 67 2.61 16.24 13.56
N HIS A 68 3.77 16.77 13.17
CA HIS A 68 5.06 16.53 13.81
C HIS A 68 5.16 17.02 15.28
N ASN A 69 4.27 17.91 15.72
CA ASN A 69 4.20 18.38 17.10
C ASN A 69 3.61 17.32 18.05
N LEU A 70 3.05 16.23 17.51
CA LEU A 70 2.57 15.11 18.31
C LEU A 70 3.77 14.24 18.74
N PHE A 71 4.53 14.73 19.71
CA PHE A 71 5.82 14.16 20.12
C PHE A 71 5.73 12.74 20.66
N SER A 72 4.56 12.33 21.17
CA SER A 72 4.32 11.00 21.73
C SER A 72 3.90 9.95 20.70
N LEU A 73 3.63 10.33 19.44
CA LEU A 73 3.26 9.36 18.40
C LEU A 73 4.38 8.34 18.19
N LYS A 74 4.00 7.07 18.21
CA LYS A 74 4.88 5.93 17.98
C LYS A 74 4.36 5.09 16.83
N GLU A 75 3.07 4.82 16.85
CA GLU A 75 2.43 3.97 15.86
C GLU A 75 1.45 4.79 15.04
N ILE A 76 1.67 4.78 13.73
CA ILE A 76 0.78 5.42 12.77
C ILE A 76 0.42 4.43 11.67
N ASN A 77 -0.85 4.46 11.30
CA ASN A 77 -1.36 3.75 10.15
C ASN A 77 -2.23 4.68 9.31
N PHE A 78 -1.74 5.00 8.12
CA PHE A 78 -2.44 5.79 7.11
C PHE A 78 -2.64 4.98 5.82
N ASP A 79 -2.65 3.65 5.92
CA ASP A 79 -2.86 2.77 4.77
C ASP A 79 -4.21 3.07 4.10
N ASP A 80 -4.34 2.72 2.83
CA ASP A 80 -5.58 2.93 2.07
C ASP A 80 -6.12 4.37 2.13
N ASN A 81 -5.22 5.36 2.13
CA ASN A 81 -5.53 6.78 1.99
C ASN A 81 -4.88 7.41 0.73
N PRO A 82 -5.45 8.52 0.22
CA PRO A 82 -4.89 9.37 -0.83
C PRO A 82 -3.48 9.94 -0.70
N LEU A 83 -2.72 9.65 0.36
CA LEU A 83 -1.48 10.35 0.65
C LEU A 83 -0.41 10.22 -0.46
N LEU A 84 0.26 11.34 -0.73
CA LEU A 84 1.37 11.46 -1.67
C LEU A 84 2.66 10.91 -1.03
N ARG A 85 2.91 9.59 -1.16
CA ARG A 85 4.12 8.91 -0.63
C ARG A 85 4.31 9.27 0.87
N PRO A 86 5.42 9.03 1.60
CA PRO A 86 5.53 9.57 2.96
C PRO A 86 5.28 11.09 2.99
N PRO A 87 4.22 11.57 3.68
CA PRO A 87 3.99 13.00 3.87
C PRO A 87 5.24 13.63 4.49
N MET A 88 5.72 14.72 3.90
CA MET A 88 6.89 15.43 4.40
C MET A 88 6.71 15.88 5.85
N GLU A 89 5.47 16.10 6.28
CA GLU A 89 5.10 16.48 7.63
C GLU A 89 5.53 15.42 8.66
N ILE A 90 5.42 14.13 8.32
CA ILE A 90 5.88 13.02 9.19
C ILE A 90 7.41 12.97 9.19
N CYS A 91 8.04 13.16 8.03
CA CYS A 91 9.50 13.18 7.92
C CYS A 91 10.13 14.35 8.71
N LYS A 92 9.44 15.48 8.82
CA LYS A 92 9.90 16.66 9.58
C LYS A 92 9.91 16.47 11.09
N GLY A 93 9.12 15.55 11.64
CA GLY A 93 9.00 15.36 13.09
C GLY A 93 10.18 14.71 13.78
N LYS A 94 11.21 14.29 13.03
CA LYS A 94 12.44 13.66 13.56
C LYS A 94 12.20 12.43 14.44
N GLN A 95 10.99 11.87 14.44
CA GLN A 95 10.64 10.65 15.15
C GLN A 95 10.98 9.44 14.28
N LEU A 96 12.20 8.91 14.46
CA LEU A 96 12.71 7.81 13.64
C LEU A 96 11.80 6.58 13.68
N TYR A 97 11.26 6.25 14.86
CA TYR A 97 10.36 5.09 15.01
C TYR A 97 9.05 5.25 14.22
N THR A 98 8.41 6.43 14.30
CA THR A 98 7.18 6.75 13.58
C THR A 98 7.38 6.71 12.06
N ILE A 99 8.50 7.27 11.59
CA ILE A 99 8.88 7.23 10.17
C ILE A 99 9.15 5.80 9.71
N ALA A 100 9.93 5.03 10.48
CA ALA A 100 10.24 3.64 10.15
C ALA A 100 8.98 2.77 10.09
N HIS A 101 8.07 2.92 11.06
CA HIS A 101 6.79 2.20 11.07
C HIS A 101 5.91 2.60 9.86
N TYR A 102 5.86 3.88 9.51
CA TYR A 102 5.15 4.33 8.30
C TYR A 102 5.72 3.70 7.03
N LEU A 103 7.05 3.72 6.87
CA LEU A 103 7.70 3.16 5.69
C LEU A 103 7.47 1.64 5.61
N GLN A 104 7.57 0.93 6.73
CA GLN A 104 7.27 -0.51 6.79
C GLN A 104 5.83 -0.82 6.37
N ARG A 105 4.85 -0.01 6.79
CA ARG A 105 3.45 -0.15 6.38
C ARG A 105 3.26 0.13 4.89
N ALA A 106 3.92 1.16 4.37
CA ALA A 106 3.92 1.47 2.95
C ALA A 106 4.49 0.32 2.11
N ASP A 107 5.61 -0.29 2.54
CA ASP A 107 6.22 -1.44 1.85
C ASP A 107 5.29 -2.67 1.86
N GLN A 108 4.62 -2.95 2.99
CA GLN A 108 3.62 -4.02 3.10
C GLN A 108 2.42 -3.80 2.17
N ARG A 109 2.00 -2.54 1.98
CA ARG A 109 0.92 -2.21 1.04
C ARG A 109 1.37 -2.43 -0.40
N ASP A 110 2.56 -1.97 -0.76
CA ASP A 110 3.10 -2.13 -2.11
C ASP A 110 3.29 -3.61 -2.47
N GLU A 111 3.63 -4.46 -1.48
CA GLU A 111 3.63 -5.92 -1.59
C GLU A 111 2.26 -6.50 -1.91
N LYS A 112 1.21 -6.13 -1.17
CA LYS A 112 -0.15 -6.58 -1.46
C LYS A 112 -0.64 -6.15 -2.85
N ILE A 113 -0.22 -4.96 -3.30
CA ILE A 113 -0.54 -4.47 -4.65
C ILE A 113 0.16 -5.34 -5.68
N LEU A 114 1.45 -5.64 -5.50
CA LEU A 114 2.21 -6.50 -6.39
C LEU A 114 1.60 -7.91 -6.47
N GLU A 115 1.19 -8.48 -5.35
CA GLU A 115 0.50 -9.78 -5.34
C GLU A 115 -0.80 -9.77 -6.14
N LYS A 116 -1.59 -8.69 -6.06
CA LYS A 116 -2.79 -8.51 -6.88
C LYS A 116 -2.45 -8.37 -8.36
N ILE A 117 -1.38 -7.66 -8.71
CA ILE A 117 -0.89 -7.55 -10.09
C ILE A 117 -0.51 -8.94 -10.62
N PHE A 118 0.26 -9.72 -9.85
CA PHE A 118 0.64 -11.09 -10.23
C PHE A 118 -0.60 -11.97 -10.46
N ASN A 119 -1.64 -11.85 -9.64
CA ASN A 119 -2.91 -12.57 -9.84
C ASN A 119 -3.63 -12.13 -11.13
N ILE A 120 -3.64 -10.84 -11.45
CA ILE A 120 -4.21 -10.34 -12.71
C ILE A 120 -3.43 -10.91 -13.89
N VAL A 121 -2.10 -10.90 -13.85
CA VAL A 121 -1.28 -11.46 -14.93
C VAL A 121 -1.54 -12.96 -15.06
N ALA A 122 -1.47 -13.72 -13.97
CA ALA A 122 -1.68 -15.16 -13.96
C ALA A 122 -3.03 -15.58 -14.54
N ASN A 123 -4.10 -14.85 -14.23
CA ASN A 123 -5.46 -15.21 -14.68
C ASN A 123 -5.81 -14.75 -16.10
N ASN A 124 -5.02 -13.86 -16.71
CA ASN A 124 -5.38 -13.24 -17.99
C ASN A 124 -4.32 -13.43 -19.08
N ILE A 125 -3.16 -13.99 -18.76
CA ILE A 125 -2.09 -14.21 -19.74
C ILE A 125 -2.32 -15.50 -20.54
N THR A 126 -2.08 -15.42 -21.85
CA THR A 126 -2.08 -16.58 -22.75
C THR A 126 -0.73 -17.29 -22.74
N GLU A 127 -0.67 -18.58 -23.07
CA GLU A 127 0.58 -19.37 -23.15
C GLU A 127 1.67 -18.72 -24.03
N THR A 128 1.27 -18.09 -25.15
CA THR A 128 2.19 -17.38 -26.05
C THR A 128 2.82 -16.15 -25.37
N ASN A 129 1.98 -15.25 -24.85
CA ASN A 129 2.41 -14.07 -24.11
C ASN A 129 3.25 -14.43 -22.87
N PHE A 130 2.94 -15.54 -22.19
CA PHE A 130 3.74 -16.02 -21.05
C PHE A 130 5.17 -16.38 -21.47
N LYS A 131 5.35 -17.09 -22.58
CA LYS A 131 6.71 -17.39 -23.10
C LYS A 131 7.49 -16.12 -23.43
N PHE A 132 6.85 -15.13 -24.04
CA PHE A 132 7.48 -13.84 -24.34
C PHE A 132 7.80 -13.05 -23.06
N LEU A 133 6.92 -13.07 -22.07
CA LEU A 133 7.11 -12.43 -20.77
C LEU A 133 8.34 -13.03 -20.06
N CYS A 134 8.43 -14.35 -19.99
CA CYS A 134 9.58 -15.02 -19.37
C CYS A 134 10.89 -14.68 -20.07
N LYS A 135 10.91 -14.63 -21.41
CA LYS A 135 12.09 -14.20 -22.17
C LYS A 135 12.47 -12.74 -21.89
N LYS A 136 11.49 -11.86 -21.70
CA LYS A 136 11.71 -10.43 -21.39
C LYS A 136 12.18 -10.19 -19.97
N LEU A 137 11.67 -10.97 -19.01
CA LEU A 137 12.09 -10.93 -17.61
C LEU A 137 13.35 -11.77 -17.34
N ASN A 138 13.93 -12.37 -18.38
CA ASN A 138 15.09 -13.25 -18.33
C ASN A 138 14.93 -14.42 -17.34
N LEU A 139 13.72 -14.97 -17.25
CA LEU A 139 13.39 -16.09 -16.37
C LEU A 139 13.93 -17.39 -16.96
N VAL A 140 14.64 -18.15 -16.14
CA VAL A 140 15.08 -19.51 -16.48
C VAL A 140 13.86 -20.42 -16.42
N ILE A 141 13.20 -20.60 -17.57
CA ILE A 141 12.16 -21.63 -17.73
C ILE A 141 12.89 -22.96 -17.92
N SER A 142 12.91 -23.84 -16.91
CA SER A 142 13.46 -25.18 -17.09
C SER A 142 12.59 -25.98 -18.06
N GLU A 143 13.18 -26.89 -18.85
CA GLU A 143 12.45 -27.71 -19.84
C GLU A 143 11.30 -28.54 -19.22
N THR A 144 11.36 -28.79 -17.91
CA THR A 144 10.29 -29.39 -17.11
C THR A 144 9.02 -28.53 -16.97
N ASP A 145 9.12 -27.20 -17.13
CA ASP A 145 7.98 -26.28 -17.15
C ASP A 145 7.29 -26.24 -18.54
N MET A 146 7.94 -26.75 -19.59
CA MET A 146 7.45 -26.73 -20.98
C MET A 146 6.98 -28.10 -21.48
N SER A 147 7.31 -29.17 -20.75
CA SER A 147 6.85 -30.53 -21.04
C SER A 147 5.46 -30.76 -20.46
N ALA A 148 4.53 -31.19 -21.32
CA ALA A 148 3.12 -31.47 -21.05
C ALA A 148 2.84 -32.65 -20.08
N LYS A 149 3.64 -32.81 -19.01
CA LYS A 149 3.49 -33.87 -18.01
C LYS A 149 3.34 -33.39 -16.56
N SER A 150 3.19 -32.08 -16.30
CA SER A 150 2.77 -31.60 -14.98
C SER A 150 1.29 -31.22 -15.00
N THR A 151 0.55 -31.70 -14.01
CA THR A 151 -0.89 -31.51 -13.73
C THR A 151 -1.26 -30.07 -13.34
N VAL A 152 -0.43 -29.08 -13.69
CA VAL A 152 -0.45 -27.73 -13.13
C VAL A 152 -1.02 -26.74 -14.16
N SER A 153 -2.07 -26.00 -13.77
CA SER A 153 -2.72 -25.01 -14.63
C SER A 153 -1.77 -23.88 -15.06
N LEU A 154 -2.03 -23.24 -16.21
CA LEU A 154 -1.21 -22.12 -16.71
C LEU A 154 -1.07 -21.00 -15.67
N ASN A 155 -2.15 -20.64 -14.97
CA ASN A 155 -2.15 -19.58 -13.96
C ASN A 155 -1.14 -19.88 -12.83
N GLU A 156 -1.07 -21.14 -12.41
CA GLU A 156 -0.15 -21.58 -11.36
C GLU A 156 1.32 -21.56 -11.83
N ARG A 157 1.59 -21.97 -13.08
CA ARG A 157 2.93 -21.86 -13.69
C ARG A 157 3.38 -20.40 -13.79
N VAL A 158 2.49 -19.50 -14.18
CA VAL A 158 2.76 -18.06 -14.25
C VAL A 158 3.06 -17.51 -12.86
N ARG A 159 2.26 -17.90 -11.86
CA ARG A 159 2.44 -17.46 -10.48
C ARG A 159 3.80 -17.90 -9.92
N GLN A 160 4.14 -19.17 -10.08
CA GLN A 160 5.43 -19.72 -9.65
C GLN A 160 6.62 -19.06 -10.36
N ALA A 161 6.47 -18.70 -11.64
CA ALA A 161 7.50 -17.96 -12.37
C ALA A 161 7.69 -16.53 -11.85
N LEU A 162 6.60 -15.81 -11.57
CA LEU A 162 6.64 -14.45 -11.02
C LEU A 162 7.12 -14.42 -9.56
N ASP A 163 6.79 -15.42 -8.75
CA ASP A 163 7.28 -15.53 -7.37
C ASP A 163 8.79 -15.86 -7.35
N ARG A 164 9.27 -16.73 -8.25
CA ARG A 164 10.71 -16.96 -8.47
C ARG A 164 11.43 -15.68 -8.91
N TRP A 165 10.86 -14.97 -9.89
CA TRP A 165 11.39 -13.70 -10.37
C TRP A 165 11.53 -12.66 -9.24
N LYS A 166 10.51 -12.55 -8.39
CA LYS A 166 10.51 -11.68 -7.23
C LYS A 166 11.62 -12.06 -6.25
N MET A 167 11.79 -13.36 -5.95
CA MET A 167 12.86 -13.84 -5.05
C MET A 167 14.26 -13.54 -5.60
N GLU A 168 14.49 -13.75 -6.90
CA GLU A 168 15.75 -13.43 -7.56
C GLU A 168 16.03 -11.92 -7.56
N SER A 169 14.99 -11.10 -7.76
CA SER A 169 15.12 -9.65 -7.81
C SER A 169 15.25 -9.00 -6.42
N ASN A 170 14.70 -9.62 -5.37
CA ASN A 170 14.90 -9.21 -3.98
C ASN A 170 16.38 -9.32 -3.57
N ASN A 171 17.13 -10.28 -4.13
CA ASN A 171 18.58 -10.37 -3.92
C ASN A 171 19.36 -9.19 -4.55
N LEU A 172 18.74 -8.45 -5.49
CA LEU A 172 19.28 -7.22 -6.09
C LEU A 172 18.80 -5.93 -5.39
N SER A 173 18.11 -6.02 -4.25
CA SER A 173 17.57 -4.86 -3.50
C SER A 173 16.62 -3.95 -4.30
N LEU A 174 15.88 -4.49 -5.29
CA LEU A 174 14.82 -3.70 -5.92
C LEU A 174 13.65 -3.50 -4.95
N THR A 175 13.08 -2.29 -4.97
CA THR A 175 11.83 -2.00 -4.27
C THR A 175 10.66 -2.70 -4.98
N THR A 176 9.63 -3.06 -4.21
CA THR A 176 8.40 -3.69 -4.71
C THR A 176 7.71 -2.85 -5.79
N ALA A 177 7.79 -1.53 -5.66
CA ALA A 177 7.33 -0.58 -6.67
C ALA A 177 8.12 -0.70 -7.99
N ALA A 178 9.44 -0.82 -7.93
CA ALA A 178 10.29 -0.97 -9.12
C ALA A 178 10.03 -2.30 -9.83
N LEU A 179 9.76 -3.39 -9.10
CA LEU A 179 9.31 -4.66 -9.69
C LEU A 179 7.98 -4.50 -10.42
N GLY A 180 7.00 -3.81 -9.81
CA GLY A 180 5.73 -3.51 -10.46
C GLY A 180 5.91 -2.73 -11.78
N ASP A 181 6.86 -1.78 -11.81
CA ASP A 181 7.15 -0.98 -13.01
C ASP A 181 7.86 -1.79 -14.09
N GLN A 182 8.85 -2.62 -13.72
CA GLN A 182 9.51 -3.53 -14.66
C GLN A 182 8.53 -4.52 -15.29
N LEU A 183 7.63 -5.11 -14.50
CA LEU A 183 6.60 -6.00 -15.01
C LEU A 183 5.65 -5.25 -15.95
N THR A 184 5.25 -4.02 -15.62
CA THR A 184 4.41 -3.19 -16.48
C THR A 184 5.10 -2.92 -17.83
N GLN A 185 6.40 -2.57 -17.82
CA GLN A 185 7.17 -2.36 -19.04
C GLN A 185 7.28 -3.64 -19.90
N ALA A 186 7.51 -4.79 -19.26
CA ALA A 186 7.57 -6.08 -19.95
C ALA A 186 6.23 -6.43 -20.62
N LEU A 187 5.10 -6.20 -19.93
CA LEU A 187 3.75 -6.41 -20.47
C LEU A 187 3.46 -5.51 -21.67
N THR A 188 3.92 -4.25 -21.65
CA THR A 188 3.80 -3.34 -22.79
C THR A 188 4.61 -3.83 -23.99
N MET A 189 5.82 -4.36 -23.78
CA MET A 189 6.66 -4.87 -24.87
C MET A 189 6.09 -6.13 -25.55
N ILE A 190 5.29 -6.93 -24.84
CA ILE A 190 4.64 -8.12 -25.41
C ILE A 190 3.25 -7.83 -25.97
N GLY A 191 2.78 -6.58 -25.90
CA GLY A 191 1.47 -6.18 -26.43
C GLY A 191 0.28 -6.70 -25.62
N ALA A 192 0.47 -7.00 -24.33
CA ALA A 192 -0.59 -7.50 -23.44
C ALA A 192 -1.47 -6.34 -22.90
N TYR A 193 -2.08 -5.57 -23.81
CA TYR A 193 -2.81 -4.34 -23.48
C TYR A 193 -4.01 -4.59 -22.55
N GLU A 194 -4.76 -5.69 -22.73
CA GLU A 194 -5.90 -6.01 -21.84
C GLU A 194 -5.48 -6.28 -20.39
N ILE A 195 -4.30 -6.88 -20.18
CA ILE A 195 -3.74 -7.10 -18.85
C ILE A 195 -3.26 -5.77 -18.28
N MET A 196 -2.62 -4.95 -19.11
CA MET A 196 -2.18 -3.60 -18.74
C MET A 196 -3.37 -2.71 -18.36
N ASP A 197 -4.51 -2.79 -19.04
CA ASP A 197 -5.71 -2.04 -18.69
C ASP A 197 -6.25 -2.46 -17.32
N LYS A 198 -6.24 -3.77 -17.01
CA LYS A 198 -6.64 -4.27 -15.67
C LYS A 198 -5.66 -3.85 -14.58
N ILE A 199 -4.36 -3.87 -14.85
CA ILE A 199 -3.32 -3.38 -13.92
C ILE A 199 -3.45 -1.87 -13.74
N THR A 200 -3.70 -1.13 -14.81
CA THR A 200 -3.90 0.32 -14.79
C THR A 200 -5.16 0.66 -14.04
N ALA A 201 -6.26 -0.08 -14.24
CA ALA A 201 -7.48 0.07 -13.48
C ALA A 201 -7.28 -0.28 -12.00
N LEU A 202 -6.48 -1.31 -11.66
CA LEU A 202 -6.12 -1.60 -10.27
C LEU A 202 -5.27 -0.47 -9.67
N LYS A 203 -4.23 -0.01 -10.37
CA LYS A 203 -3.35 1.09 -9.96
C LYS A 203 -4.17 2.38 -9.80
N LEU A 204 -5.04 2.67 -10.76
CA LEU A 204 -5.99 3.79 -10.71
C LEU A 204 -6.96 3.61 -9.57
N PHE A 205 -7.53 2.43 -9.31
CA PHE A 205 -8.44 2.21 -8.17
C PHE A 205 -7.72 2.41 -6.83
N THR A 206 -6.50 1.87 -6.69
CA THR A 206 -5.62 2.15 -5.53
C THR A 206 -5.21 3.63 -5.48
N CYS A 207 -5.24 4.32 -6.61
CA CYS A 207 -5.00 5.75 -6.76
C CYS A 207 -6.28 6.61 -6.84
N ALA A 208 -7.51 6.06 -6.77
CA ALA A 208 -8.78 6.77 -7.04
C ALA A 208 -9.77 6.61 -5.89
N ILE A 209 -9.53 5.64 -5.00
CA ILE A 209 -9.79 5.82 -3.55
C ILE A 209 -8.98 7.04 -3.02
N LYS A 210 -8.10 7.64 -3.85
CA LYS A 210 -7.43 8.92 -3.61
C LYS A 210 -8.19 10.20 -4.03
N PHE A 211 -9.52 10.24 -3.95
CA PHE A 211 -10.29 11.50 -4.11
C PHE A 211 -11.25 11.74 -2.96
#